data_AF-A0A9P7EWT4-F1
#
_entry.id   AF-A0A9P7EWT4-F1
#
_cell.length_a   1.000
_cell.length_b   1.000
_cell.length_c   1.000
_cell.angle_alpha   90.00
_cell.angle_beta   90.00
_cell.angle_gamma   90.00
#
_symmetry.space_group_name_H-M   'P 1'
#
loop_
_entity.id
_entity.type
_entity.pdbx_description
1 polymer ?
#
loop_
_entity_poly.entity_id
_entity_poly.type
_entity_poly.pdbx_seq_one_letter_code
_entity_poly.pdbx_strand_id
1 'polypeptide(L)'
;MEAPLLPRYSSQIEQGCCDPPSLSKRDIVDLSILNITSLSFQDIYYAADIITVMQHSQFPSLKEFEFRAKCISPEEAKQLFHALSRCKACQTLEEITIYSLNDGYRVPPNSEPLTPIPHFLCFTQLRPLRLTFYNSCIYLDNDMLLQAMSTWPHIRTLEINDSGDYASSSEVSLRGLFTALGLCP
;
A
#
# COMPACT_ATOMS: atom_id res chain seq x y z
N MET A 1 -48.12 -2.30 -47.51
CA MET A 1 -46.72 -1.85 -47.60
C MET A 1 -46.59 -0.76 -46.54
N GLU A 2 -46.37 -1.18 -45.29
CA GLU A 2 -46.24 -0.33 -44.10
C GLU A 2 -44.82 -0.52 -43.54
N ALA A 3 -44.16 0.60 -43.24
CA ALA A 3 -42.79 0.64 -42.76
C ALA A 3 -42.72 0.29 -41.25
N PRO A 4 -41.68 -0.42 -40.77
CA PRO A 4 -41.57 -0.77 -39.36
C PRO A 4 -41.01 0.40 -38.54
N LEU A 5 -41.64 0.63 -37.38
CA LEU A 5 -41.20 1.53 -36.32
C LEU A 5 -39.92 0.99 -35.67
N LEU A 6 -38.85 1.79 -35.65
CA LEU A 6 -37.62 1.52 -34.90
C LEU A 6 -37.86 1.75 -33.39
N PRO A 7 -37.34 0.89 -32.49
CA PRO A 7 -37.31 1.20 -31.07
C PRO A 7 -36.19 2.21 -30.79
N ARG A 8 -36.53 3.29 -30.06
CA ARG A 8 -35.55 4.17 -29.41
C ARG A 8 -34.84 3.38 -28.31
N TYR A 9 -33.63 2.91 -28.59
CA TYR A 9 -32.72 2.46 -27.54
C TYR A 9 -32.24 3.67 -26.73
N SER A 10 -32.80 3.85 -25.54
CA SER A 10 -32.19 4.65 -24.47
C SER A 10 -31.38 3.69 -23.61
N SER A 11 -30.09 3.52 -23.90
CA SER A 11 -29.19 2.81 -23.01
C SER A 11 -28.75 3.77 -21.90
N GLN A 12 -29.45 3.71 -20.77
CA GLN A 12 -28.84 4.05 -19.49
C GLN A 12 -27.74 3.00 -19.26
N ILE A 13 -26.48 3.45 -19.27
CA ILE A 13 -25.36 2.62 -18.86
C ILE A 13 -25.43 2.59 -17.34
N GLU A 14 -26.12 1.59 -16.79
CA GLU A 14 -25.91 1.18 -15.41
C GLU A 14 -24.44 0.78 -15.27
N GLN A 15 -23.74 1.45 -14.37
CA GLN A 15 -22.41 1.07 -13.90
C GLN A 15 -22.49 -0.32 -13.27
N GLY A 16 -22.40 -1.35 -14.10
CA GLY A 16 -22.04 -2.68 -13.68
C GLY A 16 -20.61 -2.66 -13.17
N CYS A 17 -20.41 -3.11 -11.94
CA CYS A 17 -19.11 -3.51 -11.41
C CYS A 17 -18.50 -4.51 -12.38
N CYS A 18 -17.67 -4.04 -13.32
CA CYS A 18 -16.74 -4.91 -14.01
C CYS A 18 -15.69 -5.29 -12.98
N ASP A 19 -15.73 -6.54 -12.50
CA ASP A 19 -14.57 -7.12 -11.84
C ASP A 19 -13.35 -6.87 -12.74
N PRO A 20 -12.28 -6.27 -12.22
CA PRO A 20 -11.09 -6.03 -13.03
C PRO A 20 -10.53 -7.38 -13.52
N PRO A 21 -9.98 -7.43 -14.75
CA PRO A 21 -9.35 -8.64 -15.25
C PRO A 21 -8.19 -9.04 -14.33
N SER A 22 -8.35 -10.13 -13.57
CA SER A 22 -7.32 -10.63 -12.67
C SER A 22 -6.21 -11.33 -13.46
N LEU A 23 -4.95 -10.92 -13.27
CA LEU A 23 -3.79 -11.66 -13.78
C LEU A 23 -3.79 -13.10 -13.24
N SER A 24 -3.77 -14.10 -14.11
CA SER A 24 -3.72 -15.49 -13.69
C SER A 24 -2.30 -15.87 -13.28
N LYS A 25 -2.14 -16.84 -12.38
CA LYS A 25 -0.84 -17.37 -11.94
C LYS A 25 0.07 -17.84 -13.10
N ARG A 26 -0.51 -18.12 -14.29
CA ARG A 26 0.23 -18.53 -15.48
C ARG A 26 0.84 -17.37 -16.26
N ASP A 27 0.39 -16.15 -16.01
CA ASP A 27 0.86 -14.93 -16.67
C ASP A 27 2.02 -14.26 -15.89
N ILE A 28 2.34 -14.78 -14.70
CA ILE A 28 3.41 -14.28 -13.83
C ILE A 28 4.70 -15.02 -14.19
N VAL A 29 5.53 -14.38 -15.01
CA VAL A 29 6.92 -14.80 -15.22
C VAL A 29 7.63 -14.75 -13.87
N ASP A 30 8.44 -15.77 -13.55
CA ASP A 30 9.27 -15.74 -12.35
C ASP A 30 10.31 -14.62 -12.47
N LEU A 31 9.98 -13.45 -11.90
CA LEU A 31 10.81 -12.25 -11.97
C LEU A 31 12.07 -12.35 -11.09
N SER A 32 12.24 -13.43 -10.31
CA SER A 32 13.41 -13.59 -9.44
C SER A 32 14.74 -13.70 -10.20
N ILE A 33 14.69 -14.11 -11.47
CA ILE A 33 15.84 -14.17 -12.39
C ILE A 33 16.28 -12.76 -12.81
N LEU A 34 15.34 -11.82 -12.80
CA LEU A 34 15.61 -10.43 -13.14
C LEU A 34 16.13 -9.76 -11.87
N ASN A 35 17.34 -9.21 -11.92
CA ASN A 35 17.92 -8.41 -10.85
C ASN A 35 17.22 -7.05 -10.74
N ILE A 36 15.90 -7.08 -10.48
CA ILE A 36 15.07 -5.90 -10.35
C ILE A 36 15.44 -5.22 -9.04
N THR A 37 15.95 -3.99 -9.17
CA THR A 37 16.33 -3.15 -8.03
C THR A 37 15.28 -2.11 -7.70
N SER A 38 14.38 -1.79 -8.61
CA SER A 38 13.35 -0.77 -8.41
C SER A 38 12.04 -1.23 -9.05
N LEU A 39 10.94 -1.11 -8.31
CA LEU A 39 9.58 -1.32 -8.79
C LEU A 39 8.78 -0.05 -8.51
N SER A 40 8.26 0.57 -9.56
CA SER A 40 7.38 1.74 -9.45
C SER A 40 6.11 1.48 -10.23
N PHE A 41 4.97 1.57 -9.53
CA PHE A 41 3.65 1.44 -10.10
C PHE A 41 2.91 2.76 -9.92
N GLN A 42 2.53 3.39 -11.04
CA GLN A 42 1.91 4.72 -11.04
C GLN A 42 0.52 4.67 -11.67
N ASP A 43 -0.37 5.55 -11.19
CA ASP A 43 -1.74 5.74 -11.70
C ASP A 43 -2.59 4.46 -11.74
N ILE A 44 -2.34 3.54 -10.82
CA ILE A 44 -3.09 2.28 -10.71
C ILE A 44 -4.47 2.54 -10.11
N TYR A 45 -5.52 1.91 -10.64
CA TYR A 45 -6.86 2.07 -10.08
C TYR A 45 -7.08 1.22 -8.83
N TYR A 46 -6.68 -0.05 -8.88
CA TYR A 46 -6.84 -1.04 -7.81
C TYR A 46 -5.56 -1.83 -7.59
N ALA A 47 -5.30 -2.27 -6.35
CA ALA A 47 -4.03 -2.90 -6.02
C ALA A 47 -3.97 -4.41 -6.32
N ALA A 48 -5.10 -5.04 -6.66
CA ALA A 48 -5.22 -6.50 -6.80
C ALA A 48 -4.15 -7.16 -7.68
N ASP A 49 -3.88 -6.62 -8.87
CA ASP A 49 -2.88 -7.17 -9.78
C ASP A 49 -1.46 -7.04 -9.23
N ILE A 50 -1.16 -5.90 -8.60
CA ILE A 50 0.16 -5.66 -8.01
C ILE A 50 0.37 -6.54 -6.78
N ILE A 51 -0.65 -6.68 -5.93
CA ILE A 51 -0.65 -7.63 -4.81
C ILE A 51 -0.35 -9.03 -5.32
N THR A 52 -1.00 -9.46 -6.40
CA THR A 52 -0.80 -10.77 -7.02
C THR A 52 0.64 -10.95 -7.50
N VAL A 53 1.21 -9.95 -8.18
CA VAL A 53 2.62 -9.95 -8.60
C VAL A 53 3.55 -10.07 -7.39
N MET A 54 3.32 -9.28 -6.35
CA MET A 54 4.15 -9.25 -5.13
C MET A 54 4.04 -10.56 -4.33
N GLN A 55 2.88 -11.22 -4.33
CA GLN A 55 2.67 -12.50 -3.65
C GLN A 55 3.33 -13.68 -4.36
N HIS A 56 3.48 -13.61 -5.68
CA HIS A 56 3.96 -14.74 -6.49
C HIS A 56 5.38 -14.56 -7.03
N SER A 57 5.97 -13.38 -6.88
CA SER A 57 7.33 -13.08 -7.30
C SER A 57 8.27 -12.92 -6.11
N GLN A 58 9.57 -13.11 -6.34
CA GLN A 58 10.61 -12.79 -5.38
C GLN A 58 11.48 -11.69 -5.98
N PHE A 59 11.83 -10.69 -5.17
CA PHE A 59 12.68 -9.58 -5.57
C PHE A 59 13.85 -9.46 -4.60
N PRO A 60 14.78 -10.43 -4.58
CA PRO A 60 15.88 -10.45 -3.60
C PRO A 60 16.80 -9.24 -3.73
N SER A 61 16.86 -8.61 -4.91
CA SER A 61 17.69 -7.44 -5.20
C SER A 61 16.94 -6.11 -5.10
N LEU A 62 15.66 -6.11 -4.69
CA LEU A 62 14.83 -4.90 -4.66
C LEU A 62 15.35 -3.91 -3.63
N LYS A 63 15.56 -2.66 -4.06
CA LYS A 63 15.99 -1.55 -3.24
C LYS A 63 14.91 -0.49 -3.06
N GLU A 64 14.06 -0.32 -4.06
CA GLU A 64 13.05 0.73 -4.08
C GLU A 64 11.70 0.12 -4.45
N PHE A 65 10.68 0.44 -3.67
CA PHE A 65 9.29 0.12 -3.97
C PHE A 65 8.43 1.38 -3.90
N GLU A 66 7.84 1.74 -5.02
CA GLU A 66 6.88 2.83 -5.12
C GLU A 66 5.53 2.30 -5.65
N PHE A 67 4.46 2.58 -4.92
CA PHE A 67 3.10 2.25 -5.33
C PHE A 67 2.19 3.46 -5.17
N ARG A 68 1.62 3.93 -6.29
CA ARG A 68 0.63 5.02 -6.32
C ARG A 68 -0.65 4.51 -6.95
N ALA A 69 -1.70 4.47 -6.15
CA ALA A 69 -3.03 4.08 -6.60
C ALA A 69 -4.06 5.18 -6.32
N LYS A 70 -5.08 5.25 -7.17
CA LYS A 70 -6.21 6.18 -7.00
C LYS A 70 -7.03 5.86 -5.77
N CYS A 71 -7.23 4.57 -5.49
CA CYS A 71 -7.94 4.08 -4.34
C CYS A 71 -7.33 2.74 -3.91
N ILE A 72 -7.04 2.60 -2.63
CA ILE A 72 -6.66 1.34 -2.02
C ILE A 72 -7.64 1.09 -0.88
N SER A 73 -8.38 -0.01 -0.95
CA SER A 73 -9.21 -0.42 0.18
C SER A 73 -8.32 -0.84 1.38
N PRO A 74 -8.80 -0.74 2.63
CA PRO A 74 -8.01 -1.17 3.78
C PRO A 74 -7.52 -2.62 3.67
N GLU A 75 -8.33 -3.50 3.09
CA GLU A 75 -8.00 -4.91 2.88
C GLU A 75 -6.87 -5.09 1.85
N GLU A 76 -6.94 -4.39 0.72
CA GLU A 76 -5.86 -4.38 -0.26
C GLU A 76 -4.56 -3.84 0.32
N ALA A 77 -4.62 -2.79 1.14
CA ALA A 77 -3.45 -2.23 1.82
C ALA A 77 -2.79 -3.27 2.73
N LYS A 78 -3.59 -3.96 3.58
CA LYS A 78 -3.11 -5.05 4.44
C LYS A 78 -2.47 -6.17 3.62
N GLN A 79 -3.09 -6.58 2.53
CA GLN A 79 -2.56 -7.61 1.64
C GLN A 79 -1.26 -7.18 0.94
N LEU A 80 -1.15 -5.92 0.54
CA LEU A 80 0.06 -5.35 -0.04
C LEU A 80 1.22 -5.36 0.96
N PHE A 81 0.98 -4.92 2.20
CA PHE A 81 2.01 -4.93 3.25
C PHE A 81 2.51 -6.34 3.54
N HIS A 82 1.58 -7.29 3.65
CA HIS A 82 1.92 -8.69 3.83
C HIS A 82 2.69 -9.27 2.63
N ALA A 83 2.30 -8.96 1.40
CA ALA A 83 3.01 -9.39 0.20
C ALA A 83 4.44 -8.83 0.15
N LEU A 84 4.61 -7.54 0.42
CA LEU A 84 5.92 -6.87 0.53
C LEU A 84 6.82 -7.57 1.55
N SER A 85 6.32 -7.81 2.77
CA SER A 85 7.13 -8.46 3.83
C SER A 85 7.68 -9.84 3.45
N ARG A 86 7.12 -10.49 2.41
CA ARG A 86 7.48 -11.83 1.93
C ARG A 86 8.29 -11.83 0.64
N CYS A 87 8.57 -10.67 0.03
CA CYS A 87 9.21 -10.58 -1.28
C CYS A 87 10.73 -10.89 -1.29
N LYS A 88 11.28 -11.35 -0.16
CA LYS A 88 12.71 -11.65 0.08
C LYS A 88 13.67 -10.45 -0.08
N ALA A 89 13.17 -9.22 -0.02
CA ALA A 89 13.99 -8.00 -0.05
C ALA A 89 14.43 -7.48 1.33
N CYS A 90 14.31 -8.29 2.40
CA CYS A 90 14.57 -7.86 3.79
C CYS A 90 15.95 -7.22 4.01
N GLN A 91 16.95 -7.61 3.23
CA GLN A 91 18.33 -7.14 3.33
C GLN A 91 18.70 -6.06 2.29
N THR A 92 17.81 -5.76 1.36
CA THR A 92 18.11 -4.94 0.18
C THR A 92 17.17 -3.76 0.03
N LEU A 93 15.93 -3.84 0.53
CA LEU A 93 14.94 -2.79 0.40
C LEU A 93 15.33 -1.59 1.25
N GLU A 94 15.66 -0.50 0.56
CA GLU A 94 16.10 0.77 1.14
C GLU A 94 14.95 1.79 1.19
N GLU A 95 14.00 1.76 0.25
CA GLU A 95 12.93 2.75 0.13
C GLU A 95 11.56 2.10 -0.09
N ILE A 96 10.56 2.57 0.67
CA ILE A 96 9.16 2.23 0.50
C ILE A 96 8.33 3.52 0.45
N THR A 97 7.57 3.65 -0.62
CA THR A 97 6.66 4.76 -0.84
C THR A 97 5.30 4.23 -1.31
N ILE A 98 4.26 4.44 -0.51
CA ILE A 98 2.90 3.97 -0.81
C ILE A 98 1.92 5.14 -0.68
N TYR A 99 1.25 5.46 -1.79
CA TYR A 99 0.23 6.50 -1.87
C TYR A 99 -1.11 5.89 -2.32
N SER A 100 -2.13 5.99 -1.47
CA SER A 100 -3.53 5.89 -1.87
C SER A 100 -4.09 7.31 -1.96
N LEU A 101 -4.47 7.72 -3.16
CA LEU A 101 -5.18 8.99 -3.36
C LEU A 101 -6.62 8.90 -2.82
N ASN A 102 -7.29 10.05 -2.79
CA ASN A 102 -8.70 10.16 -2.49
C ASN A 102 -9.48 10.19 -3.81
N ASP A 103 -10.24 9.14 -4.11
CA ASP A 103 -11.15 9.08 -5.26
C ASP A 103 -12.61 9.38 -4.88
N GLY A 104 -12.86 9.80 -3.64
CA GLY A 104 -14.19 10.00 -3.08
C GLY A 104 -14.83 8.74 -2.49
N TYR A 105 -14.15 7.59 -2.52
CA TYR A 105 -14.59 6.38 -1.84
C TYR A 105 -14.60 6.57 -0.33
N ARG A 106 -15.79 6.49 0.27
CA ARG A 106 -15.93 6.52 1.73
C ARG A 106 -15.70 5.13 2.30
N VAL A 107 -14.63 5.01 3.07
CA VAL A 107 -14.39 3.82 3.88
C VAL A 107 -15.49 3.71 4.94
N PRO A 108 -16.00 2.50 5.23
CA PRO A 108 -17.02 2.29 6.24
C PRO A 108 -16.61 2.90 7.59
N PRO A 109 -17.55 3.49 8.34
CA PRO A 109 -17.26 4.23 9.58
C PRO A 109 -16.64 3.38 10.71
N ASN A 110 -16.61 2.05 10.56
CA ASN A 110 -16.05 1.11 11.53
C ASN A 110 -14.86 0.32 10.95
N SER A 111 -14.21 0.81 9.91
CA SER A 111 -13.03 0.15 9.37
C SER A 111 -11.88 0.21 10.36
N GLU A 112 -11.25 -0.95 10.58
CA GLU A 112 -10.06 -1.05 11.40
C GLU A 112 -8.92 -0.21 10.83
N PRO A 113 -8.10 0.43 11.68
CA PRO A 113 -6.95 1.16 11.21
C PRO A 113 -5.89 0.21 10.61
N LEU A 114 -5.10 0.75 9.70
CA LEU A 114 -3.95 0.08 9.12
C LEU A 114 -2.79 0.05 10.12
N THR A 115 -2.10 -1.08 10.21
CA THR A 115 -0.91 -1.27 11.05
C THR A 115 0.27 -1.71 10.17
N PRO A 116 0.85 -0.80 9.35
CA PRO A 116 1.89 -1.15 8.39
C PRO A 116 3.22 -1.50 9.04
N ILE A 117 3.54 -0.87 10.18
CA ILE A 117 4.87 -0.95 10.81
C ILE A 117 5.32 -2.38 11.08
N PRO A 118 4.53 -3.27 11.73
CA PRO A 118 4.95 -4.65 11.99
C PRO A 118 5.36 -5.43 10.73
N HIS A 119 4.74 -5.15 9.58
CA HIS A 119 5.08 -5.81 8.31
C HIS A 119 6.42 -5.33 7.74
N PHE A 120 6.83 -4.11 8.06
CA PHE A 120 8.04 -3.48 7.52
C PHE A 120 9.26 -3.60 8.43
N LEU A 121 9.11 -4.14 9.64
CA LEU A 121 10.22 -4.39 10.55
C LEU A 121 11.27 -5.35 9.95
N CYS A 122 10.93 -6.18 8.96
CA CYS A 122 11.92 -7.04 8.33
C CYS A 122 12.94 -6.28 7.45
N PHE A 123 12.67 -5.04 7.06
CA PHE A 123 13.52 -4.24 6.16
C PHE A 123 14.54 -3.41 6.96
N THR A 124 15.66 -4.05 7.31
CA THR A 124 16.70 -3.40 8.14
C THR A 124 17.49 -2.29 7.43
N GLN A 125 17.41 -2.23 6.09
CA GLN A 125 18.08 -1.22 5.27
C GLN A 125 17.20 0.00 4.97
N LEU A 126 15.99 0.06 5.52
CA LEU A 126 15.01 1.10 5.21
C LEU A 126 15.53 2.50 5.59
N ARG A 127 15.36 3.46 4.67
CA ARG A 127 15.83 4.85 4.77
C ARG A 127 14.67 5.83 4.65
N PRO A 128 13.93 5.91 3.53
CA PRO A 128 12.61 6.51 3.54
C PRO A 128 11.51 5.45 3.64
N LEU A 129 10.58 5.69 4.56
CA LEU A 129 9.26 5.08 4.59
C LEU A 129 8.22 6.19 4.49
N ARG A 130 7.48 6.23 3.38
CA ARG A 130 6.40 7.20 3.14
C ARG A 130 5.10 6.47 2.91
N LEU A 131 4.13 6.70 3.77
CA LEU A 131 2.81 6.09 3.73
C LEU A 131 1.77 7.20 3.72
N THR A 132 0.95 7.24 2.67
CA THR A 132 -0.15 8.21 2.56
C THR A 132 -1.43 7.49 2.20
N PHE A 133 -2.44 7.59 3.07
CA PHE A 133 -3.74 6.95 2.90
C PHE A 133 -4.85 7.93 3.24
N TYR A 134 -5.45 8.57 2.23
CA TYR A 134 -6.51 9.55 2.51
C TYR A 134 -7.82 8.92 2.97
N ASN A 135 -8.07 7.67 2.59
CA ASN A 135 -9.32 6.99 2.92
C ASN A 135 -9.22 6.08 4.16
N SER A 136 -8.04 5.89 4.76
CA SER A 136 -7.82 4.97 5.88
C SER A 136 -6.95 5.60 6.96
N CYS A 137 -7.20 5.27 8.23
CA CYS A 137 -6.33 5.68 9.33
C CYS A 137 -5.13 4.73 9.46
N ILE A 138 -3.96 5.25 9.80
CA ILE A 138 -2.79 4.46 10.19
C ILE A 138 -2.65 4.52 11.71
N TYR A 139 -2.78 3.37 12.36
CA TYR A 139 -2.50 3.26 13.78
C TYR A 139 -1.00 3.16 14.02
N LEU A 140 -0.52 3.99 14.94
CA LEU A 140 0.84 4.00 15.45
C LEU A 140 0.80 4.37 16.93
N ASP A 141 1.49 3.62 17.76
CA ASP A 141 1.70 3.94 19.17
C ASP A 141 3.19 4.09 19.50
N ASN A 142 3.49 4.47 20.74
CA ASN A 142 4.87 4.70 21.17
C ASN A 142 5.73 3.42 21.10
N ASP A 143 5.15 2.25 21.41
CA ASP A 143 5.89 0.99 21.46
C ASP A 143 6.25 0.51 20.05
N MET A 144 5.31 0.60 19.10
CA MET A 144 5.56 0.34 17.68
C MET A 144 6.60 1.30 17.12
N LEU A 145 6.51 2.59 17.45
CA LEU A 145 7.47 3.58 16.99
C LEU A 145 8.88 3.30 17.53
N LEU A 146 9.01 2.98 18.82
CA LEU A 146 10.30 2.62 19.42
C LEU A 146 10.89 1.36 18.81
N GLN A 147 10.06 0.33 18.61
CA GLN A 147 10.46 -0.90 17.95
C GLN A 147 10.96 -0.62 16.51
N ALA A 148 10.21 0.18 15.75
CA ALA A 148 10.58 0.58 14.40
C ALA A 148 11.94 1.30 14.36
N MET A 149 12.13 2.33 15.20
CA MET A 149 13.39 3.08 15.23
C MET A 149 14.59 2.22 15.67
N SER A 150 14.38 1.25 16.56
CA SER A 150 15.44 0.28 16.92
C SER A 150 15.78 -0.69 15.79
N THR A 151 14.83 -0.95 14.88
CA THR A 151 14.98 -1.92 13.79
C THR A 151 15.51 -1.28 12.50
N TRP A 152 15.28 0.02 12.32
CA TRP A 152 15.69 0.79 11.14
C TRP A 152 16.80 1.79 11.49
N PRO A 153 18.03 1.34 11.77
CA PRO A 153 19.13 2.22 12.19
C PRO A 153 19.57 3.22 11.11
N HIS A 154 19.09 3.05 9.87
CA HIS A 154 19.40 3.90 8.73
C HIS A 154 18.22 4.78 8.30
N ILE A 155 17.11 4.77 9.04
CA ILE A 155 15.93 5.57 8.71
C ILE A 155 16.29 7.06 8.72
N ARG A 156 15.94 7.76 7.64
CA ARG A 156 16.13 9.20 7.46
C ARG A 156 14.81 9.93 7.33
N THR A 157 13.77 9.23 6.92
CA THR A 157 12.44 9.81 6.74
C THR A 157 11.39 8.77 7.10
N LEU A 158 10.57 9.11 8.09
CA LEU A 158 9.31 8.43 8.35
C LEU A 158 8.20 9.45 8.12
N GLU A 159 7.41 9.25 7.08
CA GLU A 159 6.26 10.08 6.75
C GLU A 159 5.01 9.22 6.77
N ILE A 160 4.09 9.56 7.66
CA ILE A 160 2.78 8.91 7.77
C ILE A 160 1.75 10.02 7.66
N ASN A 161 0.95 9.97 6.60
CA ASN A 161 -0.10 10.93 6.33
C ASN A 161 -1.41 10.19 6.09
N ASP A 162 -2.36 10.36 7.00
CA ASP A 162 -3.73 9.89 6.81
C ASP A 162 -4.69 11.07 6.95
N SER A 163 -5.87 10.94 6.35
CA SER A 163 -6.96 11.90 6.54
C SER A 163 -8.19 11.24 7.12
N GLY A 164 -7.96 10.24 7.99
CA GLY A 164 -9.03 9.51 8.64
C GLY A 164 -9.91 10.44 9.48
N ASP A 165 -11.10 10.77 8.98
CA ASP A 165 -12.15 11.48 9.73
C ASP A 165 -12.68 10.67 10.95
N TYR A 166 -12.18 9.45 11.13
CA TYR A 166 -12.63 8.51 12.16
C TYR A 166 -11.57 8.34 13.25
N ALA A 167 -12.05 8.38 14.51
CA ALA A 167 -11.34 8.51 15.77
C ALA A 167 -10.34 7.38 16.15
N SER A 168 -9.51 6.92 15.23
CA SER A 168 -8.31 6.14 15.56
C SER A 168 -7.12 7.09 15.57
N SER A 169 -7.02 7.87 16.65
CA SER A 169 -5.87 8.74 16.87
C SER A 169 -4.65 7.87 17.13
N SER A 170 -3.62 7.99 16.29
CA SER A 170 -2.25 7.59 16.65
C SER A 170 -1.96 7.99 18.10
N GLU A 171 -1.50 7.03 18.91
CA GLU A 171 -1.23 7.22 20.35
C GLU A 171 0.22 7.68 20.60
N VAL A 172 0.90 8.13 19.54
CA VAL A 172 2.26 8.67 19.65
C VAL A 172 2.22 9.97 20.44
N SER A 173 2.84 9.93 21.61
CA SER A 173 3.07 11.11 22.42
C SER A 173 4.33 11.84 21.92
N LEU A 174 4.41 13.16 22.16
CA LEU A 174 5.65 13.91 21.90
C LEU A 174 6.86 13.29 22.60
N ARG A 175 6.68 12.79 23.83
CA ARG A 175 7.72 12.11 24.59
C ARG A 175 8.19 10.84 23.89
N GLY A 176 7.26 10.01 23.42
CA GLY A 176 7.58 8.79 22.68
C GLY A 176 8.30 9.10 21.38
N LEU A 177 7.85 10.12 20.64
CA LEU A 177 8.53 10.60 19.43
C LEU A 177 9.98 11.02 19.71
N PHE A 178 10.23 11.89 20.69
CA PHE A 178 11.59 12.31 21.03
C PHE A 178 12.46 11.15 21.53
N THR A 179 11.87 10.19 22.25
CA THR A 179 12.59 9.00 22.70
C THR A 179 13.00 8.14 21.50
N ALA A 180 12.09 7.94 20.55
CA ALA A 180 12.34 7.16 19.34
C ALA A 180 13.36 7.86 18.41
N LEU A 181 13.28 9.18 18.25
CA LEU A 181 14.29 9.96 17.53
C LEU A 181 15.68 9.84 18.17
N GLY A 182 15.77 9.67 19.49
CA GLY A 182 17.05 9.43 20.16
C GLY A 182 17.70 8.07 19.81
N LEU A 183 16.96 7.13 19.21
CA LEU A 183 17.49 5.86 18.73
C LEU A 183 18.03 5.94 17.30
N CYS A 184 17.70 7.01 16.57
CA CYS A 184 18.16 7.25 15.20
C CYS A 184 19.24 8.34 15.22
N PRO A 185 20.46 8.06 14.73
CA PRO A 185 21.57 9.02 14.72
C PRO A 185 21.38 10.19 13.75
#